data_AF-A0A4J1VAW7-F1
#
_entry.id   AF-A0A4J1VAW7-F1
#
_cell.length_a   1.000
_cell.length_b   1.000
_cell.length_c   1.000
_cell.angle_alpha   90.00
_cell.angle_beta   90.00
_cell.angle_gamma   90.00
#
_symmetry.space_group_name_H-M   'P 1'
#
loop_
_entity.id
_entity.type
_entity.pdbx_description
1 polymer ?
#
loop_
_entity_poly.entity_id
_entity_poly.type
_entity_poly.pdbx_seq_one_letter_code
_entity_poly.pdbx_strand_id
1 'polypeptide(L)'
;MTNSVLKSHFRGEIAIGIFPMHLDDSCYFLVLDLDEGDWKEAGLTIRRIARERQMEAHLEISRSGYGLHIWFFFEEAILSRKARLFGKKLLELAMQESMQLSFDSFDRMFPNQDVLPKGGFGNLISFPFQGEAYHQGRTVFVDEHFQPYGDQWRYLQGIQKISTAKVALLIQEELGKQELDKELKVVLSNMIQLKKSSVTPKTLFFLKNMASFSNPEFYLKQAMRQPTYQIPERMYLFGESDYYLWLPRGLLYPLQDKFKQVVVEDRRKVQRSIRVAFKGELTLEQELALSDMNSKENGLLHAGQVLERAF
;
A
#
# COMPACT_ATOMS: atom_id res chain seq x y z
N MET A 1 9.07 8.32 30.99
CA MET A 1 10.03 9.23 30.33
C MET A 1 10.29 10.42 31.24
N THR A 2 11.54 10.76 31.54
CA THR A 2 11.88 11.87 32.46
C THR A 2 12.33 13.11 31.68
N ASN A 3 12.30 14.28 32.33
CA ASN A 3 12.77 15.54 31.73
C ASN A 3 14.27 15.51 31.37
N SER A 4 15.09 14.77 32.12
CA SER A 4 16.52 14.63 31.80
C SER A 4 16.73 13.91 30.48
N VAL A 5 16.01 12.80 30.26
CA VAL A 5 16.07 12.01 29.03
C VAL A 5 15.62 12.86 27.83
N LEU A 6 14.53 13.61 27.96
CA LEU A 6 14.07 14.54 26.92
C LEU A 6 15.11 15.61 26.57
N LYS A 7 15.73 16.24 27.58
CA LYS A 7 16.78 17.24 27.37
C LYS A 7 17.98 16.66 26.63
N SER A 8 18.42 15.45 27.00
CA SER A 8 19.52 14.77 26.32
C SER A 8 19.18 14.48 24.86
N HIS A 9 17.92 14.12 24.55
CA HIS A 9 17.49 13.92 23.17
C HIS A 9 17.52 15.20 22.33
N PHE A 10 16.96 16.29 22.86
CA PHE A 10 16.95 17.59 22.17
C PHE A 10 18.34 18.19 22.01
N ARG A 11 19.30 17.85 22.89
CA ARG A 11 20.72 18.21 22.74
C ARG A 11 21.48 17.31 21.78
N GLY A 12 20.86 16.22 21.32
CA GLY A 12 21.47 15.25 20.43
C GLY A 12 22.37 14.22 21.12
N GLU A 13 22.41 14.21 22.46
CA GLU A 13 23.21 13.26 23.25
C GLU A 13 22.69 11.81 23.13
N ILE A 14 21.38 11.65 22.95
CA ILE A 14 20.72 10.35 22.76
C ILE A 14 19.61 10.44 21.70
N ALA A 15 19.20 9.29 21.17
CA ALA A 15 17.99 9.16 20.37
C ALA A 15 16.92 8.40 21.17
N ILE A 16 15.72 8.96 21.29
CA ILE A 16 14.57 8.33 21.93
C ILE A 16 13.60 7.90 20.84
N GLY A 17 12.87 6.83 21.09
CA GLY A 17 11.67 6.50 20.33
C GLY A 17 10.44 6.42 21.22
N ILE A 18 9.27 6.47 20.58
CA ILE A 18 7.96 6.33 21.20
C ILE A 18 7.33 5.00 20.76
N PHE A 19 6.77 4.27 21.73
CA PHE A 19 5.84 3.19 21.43
C PHE A 19 4.42 3.78 21.28
N PRO A 20 3.78 3.66 20.11
CA PRO A 20 2.50 4.31 19.83
C PRO A 20 1.31 3.61 20.51
N MET A 21 1.46 2.33 20.87
CA MET A 21 0.39 1.50 21.42
C MET A 21 0.44 1.44 22.94
N HIS A 22 -0.73 1.52 23.57
CA HIS A 22 -0.99 1.21 24.96
C HIS A 22 -1.26 -0.29 25.17
N LEU A 23 -1.22 -0.74 26.42
CA LEU A 23 -1.41 -2.15 26.82
C LEU A 23 -2.80 -2.70 26.49
N ASP A 24 -3.78 -1.83 26.24
CA ASP A 24 -5.16 -2.14 25.85
C ASP A 24 -5.37 -2.08 24.33
N ASP A 25 -4.28 -2.14 23.55
CA ASP A 25 -4.27 -2.09 22.09
C ASP A 25 -4.73 -0.75 21.50
N SER A 26 -4.85 0.30 22.31
CA SER A 26 -5.19 1.65 21.86
C SER A 26 -3.97 2.53 21.51
N CYS A 27 -4.18 3.62 20.77
CA CYS A 27 -3.18 4.64 20.47
C CYS A 27 -3.80 6.06 20.41
N TYR A 28 -2.97 7.08 20.61
CA TYR A 28 -3.35 8.51 20.48
C TYR A 28 -2.91 9.13 19.15
N PHE A 29 -2.17 8.40 18.33
CA PHE A 29 -1.73 8.89 17.04
C PHE A 29 -1.53 7.77 16.03
N LEU A 30 -1.53 8.16 14.77
CA LEU A 30 -1.09 7.37 13.63
C LEU A 30 0.03 8.13 12.92
N VAL A 31 1.05 7.42 12.47
CA VAL A 31 2.05 7.96 11.53
C VAL A 31 2.07 7.12 10.27
N LEU A 32 2.06 7.77 9.11
CA LEU A 32 2.43 7.15 7.84
C LEU A 32 3.89 7.46 7.56
N ASP A 33 4.69 6.44 7.31
CA ASP A 33 6.13 6.51 7.03
C ASP A 33 6.34 6.46 5.51
N LEU A 34 6.82 7.56 4.92
CA LEU A 34 7.16 7.65 3.51
C LEU A 34 8.68 7.81 3.36
N ASP A 35 9.35 6.91 2.65
CA ASP A 35 10.79 6.93 2.41
C ASP A 35 11.10 6.84 0.91
N GLU A 36 12.11 7.61 0.45
CA GLU A 36 12.57 7.60 -0.95
C GLU A 36 11.46 7.92 -1.98
N GLY A 37 11.79 7.85 -3.28
CA GLY A 37 10.81 8.01 -4.35
C GLY A 37 10.01 9.32 -4.32
N ASP A 38 8.68 9.18 -4.32
CA ASP A 38 7.69 10.25 -4.45
C ASP A 38 7.16 10.79 -3.11
N TRP A 39 7.95 10.68 -2.02
CA TRP A 39 7.51 10.99 -0.66
C TRP A 39 6.94 12.41 -0.48
N LYS A 40 7.44 13.41 -1.22
CA LYS A 40 6.95 14.79 -1.13
C LYS A 40 5.55 14.90 -1.70
N GLU A 41 5.38 14.46 -2.94
CA GLU A 41 4.14 14.54 -3.69
C GLU A 41 3.07 13.64 -3.08
N ALA A 42 3.44 12.43 -2.63
CA ALA A 42 2.57 11.53 -1.88
C ALA A 42 2.13 12.17 -0.56
N GLY A 43 3.05 12.76 0.19
CA GLY A 43 2.76 13.45 1.44
C GLY A 43 1.81 14.63 1.29
N LEU A 44 2.03 15.48 0.29
CA LEU A 44 1.13 16.60 -0.03
C LEU A 44 -0.25 16.12 -0.49
N THR A 45 -0.31 15.04 -1.26
CA THR A 45 -1.59 14.43 -1.68
C THR A 45 -2.38 13.96 -0.46
N ILE A 46 -1.76 13.19 0.45
CA ILE A 46 -2.41 12.71 1.67
C ILE A 46 -2.88 13.89 2.55
N ARG A 47 -2.04 14.93 2.70
CA ARG A 47 -2.41 16.14 3.46
C ARG A 47 -3.61 16.85 2.85
N ARG A 48 -3.69 16.95 1.53
CA ARG A 48 -4.84 17.54 0.82
C ARG A 48 -6.11 16.73 1.04
N ILE A 49 -6.06 15.40 0.88
CA ILE A 49 -7.19 14.48 1.13
C ILE A 49 -7.71 14.62 2.56
N ALA A 50 -6.81 14.72 3.55
CA ALA A 50 -7.18 14.95 4.95
C ALA A 50 -7.86 16.32 5.13
N ARG A 51 -7.31 17.38 4.53
CA ARG A 51 -7.83 18.76 4.63
C ARG A 51 -9.22 18.90 4.03
N GLU A 52 -9.49 18.26 2.89
CA GLU A 52 -10.82 18.23 2.26
C GLU A 52 -11.89 17.62 3.17
N ARG A 53 -11.47 16.76 4.11
CA ARG A 53 -12.32 16.11 5.12
C ARG A 53 -12.22 16.77 6.49
N GLN A 54 -11.72 18.01 6.52
CA GLN A 54 -11.59 18.83 7.72
C GLN A 54 -10.71 18.18 8.79
N MET A 55 -9.65 17.49 8.38
CA MET A 55 -8.62 16.91 9.25
C MET A 55 -7.26 17.49 8.87
N GLU A 56 -6.36 17.58 9.85
CA GLU A 56 -4.99 18.02 9.60
C GLU A 56 -4.05 16.80 9.58
N ALA A 57 -3.12 16.84 8.61
CA ALA A 57 -2.00 15.92 8.52
C ALA A 57 -0.73 16.73 8.77
N HIS A 58 0.04 16.35 9.78
CA HIS A 58 1.22 17.09 10.21
C HIS A 58 2.48 16.44 9.64
N LEU A 59 3.20 17.20 8.82
CA LEU A 59 4.33 16.69 8.05
C LEU A 59 5.62 16.91 8.83
N GLU A 60 6.37 15.84 9.11
CA GLU A 60 7.70 15.89 9.73
C GLU A 60 8.73 15.27 8.80
N ILE A 61 9.81 15.99 8.50
CA ILE A 61 10.93 15.46 7.71
C ILE A 61 11.60 14.35 8.52
N SER A 62 11.77 13.16 7.93
CA SER A 62 12.38 12.01 8.61
C SER A 62 13.82 12.29 9.02
N ARG A 63 14.39 11.43 9.88
CA ARG A 63 15.76 11.56 10.37
C ARG A 63 16.81 11.57 9.24
N SER A 64 16.56 10.85 8.14
CA SER A 64 17.47 10.80 6.98
C SER A 64 17.44 12.11 6.17
N GLY A 65 16.34 12.84 6.22
CA GLY A 65 16.08 14.01 5.37
C GLY A 65 15.51 13.66 4.00
N TYR A 66 15.37 12.37 3.68
CA TYR A 66 14.87 11.85 2.40
C TYR A 66 13.58 11.04 2.56
N GLY A 67 12.79 11.39 3.57
CA GLY A 67 11.51 10.79 3.86
C GLY A 67 10.64 11.72 4.70
N LEU A 68 9.42 11.29 4.97
CA LEU A 68 8.37 12.06 5.58
C LEU A 68 7.53 11.19 6.51
N HIS A 69 7.41 11.62 7.76
CA HIS A 69 6.41 11.11 8.68
C HIS A 69 5.18 12.00 8.63
N ILE A 70 4.03 11.40 8.34
CA ILE A 70 2.74 12.10 8.33
C ILE A 70 1.97 11.74 9.60
N TRP A 71 1.91 12.67 10.54
CA TRP A 71 1.30 12.48 11.84
C TRP A 71 -0.18 12.87 11.84
N PHE A 72 -1.00 12.02 12.44
CA PHE A 72 -2.40 12.26 12.76
C PHE A 72 -2.60 12.03 14.26
N PHE A 73 -3.08 13.05 14.98
CA PHE A 73 -3.30 12.98 16.42
C PHE A 73 -4.79 12.85 16.74
N PHE A 74 -5.16 11.97 17.66
CA PHE A 74 -6.55 11.72 18.04
C PHE A 74 -6.91 12.44 19.35
N GLU A 75 -8.16 12.89 19.45
CA GLU A 75 -8.68 13.55 20.68
C GLU A 75 -8.64 12.60 21.88
N GLU A 76 -8.97 11.35 21.64
CA GLU A 76 -9.05 10.26 22.61
C GLU A 76 -8.26 9.05 22.11
N ALA A 77 -7.92 8.14 23.02
CA ALA A 77 -7.33 6.87 22.63
C ALA A 77 -8.30 6.06 21.77
N ILE A 78 -7.85 5.58 20.60
CA ILE A 78 -8.65 4.71 19.73
C ILE A 78 -7.94 3.37 19.56
N LEU A 79 -8.71 2.31 19.27
CA LEU A 79 -8.11 1.01 18.93
C LEU A 79 -7.11 1.16 17.77
N SER A 80 -5.92 0.59 17.91
CA SER A 80 -4.86 0.66 16.89
C SER A 80 -5.33 0.14 15.53
N ARG A 81 -6.21 -0.86 15.53
CA ARG A 81 -6.93 -1.33 14.34
C ARG A 81 -7.71 -0.22 13.62
N LYS A 82 -8.44 0.63 14.36
CA LYS A 82 -9.19 1.75 13.77
C LYS A 82 -8.23 2.81 13.21
N ALA A 83 -7.15 3.12 13.91
CA ALA A 83 -6.11 4.02 13.39
C ALA A 83 -5.49 3.49 12.09
N ARG A 84 -5.17 2.19 12.01
CA ARG A 84 -4.65 1.57 10.77
C ARG A 84 -5.67 1.58 9.63
N LEU A 85 -6.94 1.29 9.90
CA LEU A 85 -8.01 1.38 8.90
C LEU A 85 -8.18 2.80 8.36
N PHE A 86 -8.09 3.79 9.25
CA PHE A 86 -8.09 5.20 8.89
C PHE A 86 -6.91 5.55 7.96
N GLY A 87 -5.68 5.15 8.30
CA GLY A 87 -4.50 5.35 7.47
C GLY A 87 -4.62 4.71 6.09
N LYS A 88 -5.07 3.45 6.04
CA LYS A 88 -5.33 2.73 4.78
C LYS A 88 -6.33 3.44 3.89
N LYS A 89 -7.40 3.96 4.48
CA LYS A 89 -8.43 4.68 3.73
C LYS A 89 -7.89 6.00 3.16
N LEU A 90 -7.08 6.75 3.92
CA LEU A 90 -6.39 7.94 3.39
C LEU A 90 -5.47 7.60 2.22
N LEU A 91 -4.67 6.54 2.34
CA LEU A 91 -3.78 6.08 1.27
C LEU A 91 -4.59 5.68 0.03
N GLU A 92 -5.65 4.89 0.22
CA GLU A 92 -6.54 4.47 -0.87
C GLU A 92 -7.17 5.66 -1.61
N LEU A 93 -7.64 6.68 -0.88
CA LEU A 93 -8.19 7.90 -1.46
C LEU A 93 -7.10 8.72 -2.18
N ALA A 94 -5.91 8.86 -1.60
CA ALA A 94 -4.79 9.57 -2.22
C ALA A 94 -4.33 8.89 -3.53
N MET A 95 -4.25 7.57 -3.55
CA MET A 95 -3.90 6.77 -4.73
C MET A 95 -4.96 6.88 -5.84
N GLN A 96 -6.24 7.07 -5.49
CA GLN A 96 -7.31 7.25 -6.48
C GLN A 96 -7.29 8.59 -7.20
N GLU A 97 -6.68 9.62 -6.61
CA GLU A 97 -6.66 10.96 -7.19
C GLU A 97 -5.38 11.24 -7.99
N SER A 98 -4.29 10.54 -7.69
CA SER A 98 -2.97 10.81 -8.28
C SER A 98 -2.57 9.77 -9.34
N MET A 99 -2.65 10.15 -10.61
CA MET A 99 -2.25 9.32 -11.77
C MET A 99 -0.75 9.03 -11.84
N GLN A 100 0.05 9.99 -11.38
CA GLN A 100 1.49 10.04 -11.62
C GLN A 100 2.29 9.45 -10.46
N LEU A 101 1.67 9.31 -9.29
CA LEU A 101 2.32 8.82 -8.09
C LEU A 101 2.19 7.30 -8.03
N SER A 102 3.32 6.63 -7.84
CA SER A 102 3.30 5.19 -7.59
C SER A 102 2.92 4.90 -6.15
N PHE A 103 3.15 5.85 -5.23
CA PHE A 103 3.11 5.67 -3.77
C PHE A 103 4.08 4.59 -3.30
N ASP A 104 5.14 4.31 -4.07
CA ASP A 104 6.20 3.38 -3.68
C ASP A 104 6.99 3.91 -2.49
N SER A 105 6.93 5.22 -2.24
CA SER A 105 7.50 5.82 -1.04
C SER A 105 6.87 5.33 0.26
N PHE A 106 5.64 4.80 0.24
CA PHE A 106 5.01 4.31 1.47
C PHE A 106 5.68 3.02 1.98
N ASP A 107 6.35 3.11 3.13
CA ASP A 107 6.98 1.98 3.81
C ASP A 107 5.96 1.30 4.76
N ARG A 108 5.46 2.04 5.77
CA ARG A 108 4.65 1.46 6.84
C ARG A 108 3.81 2.49 7.61
N MET A 109 3.02 2.00 8.56
CA MET A 109 2.29 2.80 9.54
C MET A 109 2.81 2.57 10.95
N PHE A 110 2.67 3.56 11.84
CA PHE A 110 2.85 3.41 13.28
C PHE A 110 1.55 3.82 14.00
N PRO A 111 0.86 2.92 14.72
CA PRO A 111 1.15 1.49 14.89
C PRO A 111 1.08 0.68 13.57
N ASN A 112 1.95 -0.32 13.42
CA ASN A 112 1.93 -1.26 12.28
C ASN A 112 1.12 -2.54 12.55
N GLN A 113 0.56 -2.67 13.76
CA GLN A 113 -0.17 -3.86 14.22
C GLN A 113 -1.45 -3.49 14.97
N ASP A 114 -2.45 -4.36 14.89
CA ASP A 114 -3.77 -4.14 15.49
C ASP A 114 -3.79 -4.39 17.00
N VAL A 115 -2.95 -5.30 17.48
CA VAL A 115 -2.89 -5.78 18.86
C VAL A 115 -1.44 -6.00 19.29
N LEU A 116 -1.15 -5.81 20.57
CA LEU A 116 0.16 -6.05 21.13
C LEU A 116 0.46 -7.55 21.29
N PRO A 117 1.70 -7.98 21.00
CA PRO A 117 2.19 -9.30 21.38
C PRO A 117 2.13 -9.48 22.89
N LYS A 118 1.84 -10.71 23.36
CA LYS A 118 1.82 -11.00 24.80
C LYS A 118 3.18 -10.67 25.43
N GLY A 119 3.19 -9.73 26.37
CA GLY A 119 4.41 -9.31 27.09
C GLY A 119 5.42 -8.53 26.24
N GLY A 120 5.08 -8.18 25.00
CA GLY A 120 5.95 -7.38 24.14
C GLY A 120 5.55 -5.91 24.14
N PHE A 121 6.53 -5.07 23.80
CA PHE A 121 6.32 -3.67 23.49
C PHE A 121 5.99 -3.56 22.00
N GLY A 122 5.19 -2.57 21.61
CA GLY A 122 4.82 -2.36 20.22
C GLY A 122 6.01 -1.98 19.33
N ASN A 123 5.74 -1.39 18.18
CA ASN A 123 6.81 -0.94 17.29
C ASN A 123 7.23 0.47 17.65
N LEU A 124 8.54 0.71 17.65
CA LEU A 124 9.13 1.98 18.04
C LEU A 124 9.20 2.92 16.83
N ILE A 125 8.71 4.15 16.98
CA ILE A 125 8.98 5.26 16.05
C ILE A 125 9.98 6.23 16.68
N SER A 126 10.89 6.80 15.90
CA SER A 126 11.84 7.79 16.42
C SER A 126 11.12 9.06 16.87
N PHE A 127 11.53 9.61 18.02
CA PHE A 127 10.95 10.86 18.53
C PHE A 127 11.49 12.07 17.75
N PRO A 128 10.63 13.06 17.39
CA PRO A 128 11.07 14.25 16.68
C PRO A 128 12.01 15.15 17.50
N PHE A 129 12.71 16.04 16.80
CA PHE A 129 13.61 17.07 17.32
C PHE A 129 14.91 16.56 17.96
N GLN A 130 15.48 15.49 17.42
CA GLN A 130 16.80 15.04 17.86
C GLN A 130 17.84 16.10 17.49
N GLY A 131 18.68 16.52 18.44
CA GLY A 131 19.49 17.74 18.33
C GLY A 131 20.21 17.96 16.99
N GLU A 132 21.09 17.05 16.57
CA GLU A 132 21.85 17.25 15.33
C GLU A 132 20.96 17.18 14.08
N ALA A 133 19.99 16.27 14.04
CA ALA A 133 19.01 16.20 12.96
C ALA A 133 18.19 17.50 12.86
N TYR A 134 17.76 18.05 14.01
CA TYR A 134 17.02 19.31 14.12
C TYR A 134 17.80 20.48 13.50
N HIS A 135 19.09 20.61 13.82
CA HIS A 135 19.95 21.66 13.25
C HIS A 135 20.15 21.54 11.74
N GLN A 136 19.96 20.34 11.17
CA GLN A 136 20.01 20.08 9.74
C GLN A 136 18.62 20.22 9.07
N GLY A 137 17.60 20.72 9.78
CA GLY A 137 16.23 20.85 9.26
C GLY A 137 15.51 19.51 9.11
N ARG A 138 15.92 18.48 9.86
CA ARG A 138 15.33 17.14 9.89
C ARG A 138 14.69 16.87 11.25
N THR A 139 13.81 15.89 11.32
CA THR A 139 13.00 15.62 12.53
C THR A 139 12.18 16.82 12.99
N VAL A 140 11.83 17.72 12.05
CA VAL A 140 11.08 18.96 12.29
C VAL A 140 9.80 18.95 11.48
N PHE A 141 8.75 19.58 12.01
CA PHE A 141 7.51 19.79 11.30
C PHE A 141 7.64 20.91 10.28
N VAL A 142 7.01 20.72 9.13
CA VAL A 142 7.12 21.59 7.96
C VAL A 142 5.76 21.96 7.36
N ASP A 143 5.73 23.08 6.66
CA ASP A 143 4.57 23.54 5.91
C ASP A 143 4.42 22.81 4.54
N GLU A 144 3.50 23.29 3.70
CA GLU A 144 3.23 22.73 2.37
C GLU A 144 4.35 22.98 1.34
N HIS A 145 5.29 23.85 1.66
CA HIS A 145 6.50 24.11 0.89
C HIS A 145 7.73 23.40 1.49
N PHE A 146 7.50 22.47 2.44
CA PHE A 146 8.53 21.78 3.20
C PHE A 146 9.48 22.73 3.95
N GLN A 147 9.00 23.92 4.32
CA GLN A 147 9.76 24.84 5.14
C GLN A 147 9.48 24.56 6.63
N PRO A 148 10.52 24.42 7.48
CA PRO A 148 10.33 24.25 8.91
C PRO A 148 9.53 25.40 9.53
N TYR A 149 8.55 25.07 10.36
CA TYR A 149 7.89 26.09 11.17
C TYR A 149 8.90 26.79 12.09
N GLY A 150 8.87 28.13 12.11
CA GLY A 150 9.84 28.93 12.86
C GLY A 150 9.80 28.69 14.38
N ASP A 151 8.63 28.30 14.92
CA ASP A 151 8.47 27.84 16.30
C ASP A 151 7.72 26.50 16.31
N GLN A 152 8.50 25.42 16.42
CA GLN A 152 8.00 24.05 16.43
C GLN A 152 7.08 23.78 17.64
N TRP A 153 7.35 24.40 18.79
CA TRP A 153 6.56 24.21 20.00
C TRP A 153 5.20 24.89 19.90
N ARG A 154 5.18 26.13 19.41
CA ARG A 154 3.94 26.85 19.15
C ARG A 154 3.09 26.13 18.11
N TYR A 155 3.71 25.57 17.08
CA TYR A 155 3.02 24.74 16.09
C TYR A 155 2.37 23.51 16.75
N LEU A 156 3.13 22.73 17.54
CA LEU A 156 2.62 21.55 18.23
C LEU A 156 1.48 21.86 19.21
N GLN A 157 1.55 22.98 19.92
CA GLN A 157 0.47 23.43 20.81
C GLN A 157 -0.83 23.74 20.06
N GLY A 158 -0.74 24.12 18.78
CA GLY A 158 -1.87 24.46 17.93
C GLY A 158 -2.46 23.30 17.14
N ILE A 159 -1.90 22.08 17.27
CA ILE A 159 -2.34 20.91 16.50
C ILE A 159 -3.82 20.61 16.74
N GLN A 160 -4.58 20.52 15.66
CA GLN A 160 -5.95 20.06 15.69
C GLN A 160 -6.00 18.53 15.76
N LYS A 161 -6.55 18.02 16.86
CA LYS A 161 -6.77 16.58 17.03
C LYS A 161 -8.01 16.13 16.26
N ILE A 162 -8.02 14.86 15.87
CA ILE A 162 -9.09 14.23 15.11
C ILE A 162 -10.01 13.47 16.05
N SER A 163 -11.31 13.76 15.97
CA SER A 163 -12.31 13.07 16.77
C SER A 163 -12.56 11.63 16.30
N THR A 164 -12.99 10.78 17.22
CA THR A 164 -13.39 9.38 16.92
C THR A 164 -14.49 9.30 15.87
N ALA A 165 -15.38 10.30 15.82
CA ALA A 165 -16.44 10.42 14.81
C ALA A 165 -15.87 10.67 13.41
N LYS A 166 -14.89 11.59 13.26
CA LYS A 166 -14.22 11.83 11.97
C LYS A 166 -13.46 10.60 11.48
N VAL A 167 -12.80 9.89 12.39
CA VAL A 167 -12.14 8.61 12.08
C VAL A 167 -13.15 7.60 11.54
N ALA A 168 -14.29 7.42 12.20
CA ALA A 168 -15.33 6.48 11.77
C ALA A 168 -15.95 6.88 10.41
N LEU A 169 -16.23 8.16 10.21
CA LEU A 169 -16.76 8.69 8.95
C LEU A 169 -15.82 8.41 7.78
N LEU A 170 -14.52 8.66 7.95
CA LEU A 170 -13.54 8.35 6.90
C LEU A 170 -13.54 6.85 6.60
N ILE A 171 -13.43 5.99 7.62
CA ILE A 171 -13.35 4.53 7.42
C ILE A 171 -14.56 4.00 6.65
N GLN A 172 -15.74 4.56 6.90
CA GLN A 172 -16.99 4.20 6.25
C GLN A 172 -17.18 4.85 4.87
N GLU A 173 -16.28 5.75 4.46
CA GLU A 173 -16.34 6.38 3.16
C GLU A 173 -16.19 5.32 2.06
N GLU A 174 -17.30 5.08 1.38
CA GLU A 174 -17.30 4.29 0.17
C GLU A 174 -16.57 5.06 -0.91
N LEU A 175 -15.65 4.37 -1.56
CA LEU A 175 -15.08 4.88 -2.80
C LEU A 175 -16.24 4.92 -3.78
N GLY A 176 -16.68 6.12 -4.17
CA GLY A 176 -17.82 6.29 -5.07
C GLY A 176 -17.67 5.36 -6.28
N LYS A 177 -18.80 4.81 -6.78
CA LYS A 177 -18.84 3.88 -7.92
C LYS A 177 -17.81 4.32 -8.95
N GLN A 178 -16.72 3.56 -9.06
CA GLN A 178 -15.59 3.96 -9.89
C GLN A 178 -16.10 4.04 -11.32
N GLU A 179 -16.24 5.25 -11.85
CA GLU A 179 -16.38 5.44 -13.29
C GLU A 179 -15.04 5.09 -13.91
N LEU A 180 -14.92 3.82 -14.27
CA LEU A 180 -13.79 3.31 -15.03
C LEU A 180 -13.90 3.81 -16.47
N ASP A 181 -12.75 3.85 -17.13
CA ASP A 181 -12.70 4.08 -18.57
C ASP A 181 -13.57 3.07 -19.31
N LYS A 182 -14.27 3.52 -20.36
CA LYS A 182 -15.16 2.64 -21.14
C LYS A 182 -14.37 1.66 -22.01
N GLU A 183 -13.21 2.11 -22.49
CA GLU A 183 -12.33 1.37 -23.38
C GLU A 183 -10.96 1.22 -22.72
N LEU A 184 -10.40 0.01 -22.78
CA LEU A 184 -9.06 -0.29 -22.30
C LEU A 184 -8.20 -0.79 -23.47
N LYS A 185 -7.07 -0.13 -23.73
CA LYS A 185 -6.11 -0.55 -24.76
C LYS A 185 -4.93 -1.26 -24.10
N VAL A 186 -4.68 -2.51 -24.49
CA VAL A 186 -3.62 -3.34 -23.91
C VAL A 186 -2.80 -4.03 -24.98
N VAL A 187 -1.53 -4.28 -24.67
CA VAL A 187 -0.62 -5.11 -25.46
C VAL A 187 -0.41 -6.42 -24.72
N LEU A 188 -0.74 -7.54 -25.36
CA LEU A 188 -0.57 -8.87 -24.78
C LEU A 188 0.76 -9.49 -25.22
N SER A 189 1.62 -9.84 -24.27
CA SER A 189 2.91 -10.51 -24.54
C SER A 189 3.20 -11.59 -23.47
N ASN A 190 4.32 -11.49 -22.73
CA ASN A 190 4.55 -12.25 -21.51
C ASN A 190 3.74 -11.71 -20.32
N MET A 191 3.37 -10.44 -20.36
CA MET A 191 2.46 -9.75 -19.44
C MET A 191 1.42 -8.98 -20.27
N ILE A 192 0.39 -8.43 -19.62
CA ILE A 192 -0.51 -7.46 -20.23
C ILE A 192 0.08 -6.08 -19.95
N GLN A 193 0.51 -5.36 -20.98
CA GLN A 193 1.05 -4.01 -20.85
C GLN A 193 -0.01 -2.97 -21.22
N LEU A 194 -0.09 -1.88 -20.45
CA LEU A 194 -0.83 -0.67 -20.83
C LEU A 194 -0.03 0.60 -20.55
N LYS A 195 -0.35 1.68 -21.27
CA LYS A 195 0.20 3.02 -20.99
C LYS A 195 -0.57 3.64 -19.84
N LYS A 196 0.12 4.16 -18.82
CA LYS A 196 -0.54 4.85 -17.70
C LYS A 196 -1.33 6.07 -18.17
N SER A 197 -0.82 6.79 -19.17
CA SER A 197 -1.47 7.97 -19.75
C SER A 197 -2.71 7.67 -20.60
N SER A 198 -2.99 6.40 -20.93
CA SER A 198 -4.21 6.03 -21.67
C SER A 198 -5.40 5.69 -20.77
N VAL A 199 -5.25 5.82 -19.45
CA VAL A 199 -6.30 5.52 -18.47
C VAL A 199 -6.36 6.61 -17.40
N THR A 200 -7.53 6.76 -16.78
CA THR A 200 -7.72 7.64 -15.63
C THR A 200 -7.02 7.09 -14.37
N PRO A 201 -6.76 7.92 -13.34
CA PRO A 201 -6.13 7.44 -12.11
C PRO A 201 -6.97 6.37 -11.41
N LYS A 202 -8.30 6.53 -11.47
CA LYS A 202 -9.26 5.57 -10.92
C LYS A 202 -9.15 4.21 -11.60
N THR A 203 -9.08 4.18 -12.93
CA THR A 203 -8.82 2.96 -13.69
C THR A 203 -7.46 2.36 -13.34
N LEU A 204 -6.40 3.18 -13.27
CA LEU A 204 -5.07 2.70 -12.93
C LEU A 204 -5.03 2.05 -11.54
N PHE A 205 -5.64 2.70 -10.54
CA PHE A 205 -5.78 2.17 -9.18
C PHE A 205 -6.57 0.86 -9.15
N PHE A 206 -7.68 0.80 -9.90
CA PHE A 206 -8.48 -0.42 -10.03
C PHE A 206 -7.67 -1.58 -10.62
N LEU A 207 -6.89 -1.33 -11.69
CA LEU A 207 -6.03 -2.33 -12.32
C LEU A 207 -4.93 -2.84 -11.38
N LYS A 208 -4.26 -1.93 -10.65
CA LYS A 208 -3.26 -2.29 -9.64
C LYS A 208 -3.87 -3.18 -8.55
N ASN A 209 -5.05 -2.81 -8.05
CA ASN A 209 -5.77 -3.61 -7.05
C ASN A 209 -6.18 -4.99 -7.57
N MET A 210 -6.61 -5.08 -8.84
CA MET A 210 -6.95 -6.37 -9.45
C MET A 210 -5.74 -7.31 -9.54
N ALA A 211 -4.54 -6.75 -9.71
CA ALA A 211 -3.28 -7.50 -9.70
C ALA A 211 -2.63 -7.57 -8.30
N SER A 212 -3.39 -7.38 -7.23
CA SER A 212 -2.86 -7.40 -5.86
C SER A 212 -3.79 -8.09 -4.89
N PHE A 213 -3.26 -8.79 -3.90
CA PHE A 213 -4.08 -9.46 -2.88
C PHE A 213 -3.46 -9.34 -1.49
N SER A 214 -4.30 -9.56 -0.47
CA SER A 214 -3.88 -9.58 0.94
C SER A 214 -2.88 -10.71 1.18
N ASN A 215 -1.74 -10.43 1.82
CA ASN A 215 -0.76 -11.45 2.17
C ASN A 215 -1.26 -12.30 3.36
N PRO A 216 -1.64 -13.58 3.17
CA PRO A 216 -2.21 -14.39 4.25
C PRO A 216 -1.25 -14.57 5.44
N GLU A 217 0.06 -14.62 5.19
CA GLU A 217 1.07 -14.77 6.24
C GLU A 217 1.04 -13.59 7.23
N PHE A 218 0.88 -12.37 6.71
CA PHE A 218 0.75 -11.17 7.52
C PHE A 218 -0.42 -11.26 8.49
N TYR A 219 -1.60 -11.63 7.97
CA TYR A 219 -2.82 -11.70 8.78
C TYR A 219 -2.80 -12.87 9.76
N LEU A 220 -2.18 -14.00 9.41
CA LEU A 220 -1.97 -15.12 10.33
C LEU A 220 -1.08 -14.70 11.51
N LYS A 221 0.07 -14.08 11.24
CA LYS A 221 0.97 -13.59 12.29
C LYS A 221 0.31 -12.54 13.17
N GLN A 222 -0.44 -11.61 12.57
CA GLN A 222 -1.21 -10.62 13.30
C GLN A 222 -2.26 -11.24 14.23
N ALA A 223 -3.03 -12.22 13.74
CA ALA A 223 -4.02 -12.93 14.55
C ALA A 223 -3.37 -13.71 15.71
N MET A 224 -2.18 -14.27 15.48
CA MET A 224 -1.38 -14.96 16.49
C MET A 224 -0.63 -14.00 17.44
N ARG A 225 -0.78 -12.69 17.27
CA ARG A 225 -0.03 -11.65 18.01
C ARG A 225 1.49 -11.82 17.89
N GLN A 226 1.96 -12.27 16.73
CA GLN A 226 3.37 -12.39 16.39
C GLN A 226 3.86 -11.14 15.66
N PRO A 227 5.17 -10.85 15.68
CA PRO A 227 5.74 -9.75 14.92
C PRO A 227 5.46 -9.87 13.42
N THR A 228 5.01 -8.77 12.79
CA THR A 228 4.75 -8.66 11.35
C THR A 228 5.82 -7.87 10.61
N TYR A 229 6.95 -7.59 11.27
CA TYR A 229 8.06 -6.83 10.69
C TYR A 229 8.61 -7.53 9.44
N GLN A 230 8.89 -6.75 8.38
CA GLN A 230 9.33 -7.22 7.05
C GLN A 230 8.34 -8.11 6.27
N ILE A 231 7.10 -8.25 6.76
CA ILE A 231 6.07 -9.02 6.07
C ILE A 231 5.10 -8.02 5.46
N PRO A 232 5.06 -7.87 4.13
CA PRO A 232 4.17 -6.91 3.51
C PRO A 232 2.73 -7.36 3.72
N GLU A 233 1.84 -6.41 3.98
CA GLU A 233 0.41 -6.69 4.19
C GLU A 233 -0.32 -7.06 2.88
N ARG A 234 0.21 -6.62 1.75
CA ARG A 234 -0.27 -6.95 0.40
C ARG A 234 0.84 -7.49 -0.48
N MET A 235 0.45 -8.40 -1.37
CA MET A 235 1.27 -8.91 -2.46
C MET A 235 0.88 -8.18 -3.74
N TYR A 236 1.87 -7.61 -4.43
CA TYR A 236 1.71 -6.95 -5.73
C TYR A 236 2.22 -7.87 -6.82
N LEU A 237 1.37 -8.20 -7.80
CA LEU A 237 1.72 -9.06 -8.95
C LEU A 237 1.93 -8.26 -10.24
N PHE A 238 1.78 -6.94 -10.18
CA PHE A 238 2.05 -6.05 -11.29
C PHE A 238 3.49 -5.54 -11.24
N GLY A 239 4.03 -5.18 -12.40
CA GLY A 239 5.21 -4.32 -12.50
C GLY A 239 4.81 -2.95 -13.02
N GLU A 240 5.56 -1.91 -12.71
CA GLU A 240 5.31 -0.57 -13.26
C GLU A 240 6.60 0.22 -13.52
N SER A 241 6.49 1.22 -14.39
CA SER A 241 7.46 2.29 -14.59
C SER A 241 6.71 3.61 -14.67
N ASP A 242 7.41 4.72 -14.87
CA ASP A 242 6.78 6.04 -15.03
C ASP A 242 5.71 6.09 -16.13
N TYR A 243 5.82 5.23 -17.15
CA TYR A 243 4.96 5.26 -18.34
C TYR A 243 4.03 4.07 -18.50
N TYR A 244 4.41 2.90 -17.96
CA TYR A 244 3.73 1.64 -18.24
C TYR A 244 3.33 0.90 -16.97
N LEU A 245 2.25 0.12 -17.08
CA LEU A 245 1.82 -0.86 -16.09
C LEU A 245 1.79 -2.23 -16.77
N TRP A 246 2.34 -3.24 -16.09
CA TRP A 246 2.37 -4.63 -16.54
C TRP A 246 1.58 -5.50 -15.57
N LEU A 247 0.54 -6.17 -16.07
CA LEU A 247 -0.37 -7.01 -15.31
C LEU A 247 -0.19 -8.49 -15.67
N PRO A 248 -0.47 -9.43 -14.74
CA PRO A 248 -0.49 -10.86 -15.05
C PRO A 248 -1.46 -11.19 -16.19
N ARG A 249 -1.06 -12.06 -17.11
CA ARG A 249 -1.90 -12.45 -18.27
C ARG A 249 -3.22 -13.11 -17.90
N GLY A 250 -3.29 -13.75 -16.73
CA GLY A 250 -4.53 -14.32 -16.21
C GLY A 250 -5.65 -13.29 -16.00
N LEU A 251 -5.32 -11.99 -15.95
CA LEU A 251 -6.31 -10.93 -15.80
C LEU A 251 -7.01 -10.53 -17.11
N LEU A 252 -6.64 -11.07 -18.27
CA LEU A 252 -7.26 -10.67 -19.53
C LEU A 252 -8.79 -10.89 -19.54
N TYR A 253 -9.25 -12.06 -19.10
CA TYR A 253 -10.68 -12.36 -19.03
C TYR A 253 -11.41 -11.49 -17.99
N PRO A 254 -10.92 -11.34 -16.74
CA PRO A 254 -11.47 -10.36 -15.79
C PRO A 254 -11.56 -8.93 -16.35
N LEU A 255 -10.57 -8.49 -17.14
CA LEU A 255 -10.60 -7.18 -17.78
C LEU A 255 -11.69 -7.09 -18.85
N GLN A 256 -11.84 -8.12 -19.69
CA GLN A 256 -12.88 -8.18 -20.71
C GLN A 256 -14.30 -8.25 -20.12
N ASP A 257 -14.47 -8.87 -18.95
CA ASP A 257 -15.75 -8.88 -18.22
C ASP A 257 -16.07 -7.50 -17.62
N LYS A 258 -15.06 -6.81 -17.11
CA LYS A 258 -15.25 -5.55 -16.38
C LYS A 258 -15.41 -4.33 -17.30
N PHE A 259 -14.65 -4.26 -18.39
CA PHE A 259 -14.62 -3.11 -19.29
C PHE A 259 -15.55 -3.35 -20.47
N LYS A 260 -16.28 -2.31 -20.91
CA LYS A 260 -17.19 -2.43 -22.05
C LYS A 260 -16.47 -2.84 -23.34
N GLN A 261 -15.23 -2.37 -23.51
CA GLN A 261 -14.40 -2.69 -24.66
C GLN A 261 -12.94 -2.83 -24.22
N VAL A 262 -12.30 -3.93 -24.60
CA VAL A 262 -10.85 -4.14 -24.42
C VAL A 262 -10.24 -4.38 -25.79
N VAL A 263 -9.40 -3.44 -26.25
CA VAL A 263 -8.65 -3.57 -27.50
C VAL A 263 -7.31 -4.21 -27.18
N VAL A 264 -7.11 -5.43 -27.69
CA VAL A 264 -5.91 -6.23 -27.44
C VAL A 264 -5.02 -6.23 -28.68
N GLU A 265 -3.83 -5.67 -28.56
CA GLU A 265 -2.75 -5.88 -29.53
C GLU A 265 -1.93 -7.11 -29.09
N ASP A 266 -2.09 -8.23 -29.80
CA ASP A 266 -1.35 -9.45 -29.48
C ASP A 266 0.05 -9.43 -30.10
N ARG A 267 1.06 -9.39 -29.23
CA ARG A 267 2.50 -9.46 -29.57
C ARG A 267 3.17 -10.67 -28.94
N ARG A 268 2.42 -11.73 -28.60
CA ARG A 268 3.00 -12.99 -28.13
C ARG A 268 3.90 -13.57 -29.22
N LYS A 269 5.05 -14.12 -28.82
CA LYS A 269 5.93 -14.82 -29.77
C LYS A 269 5.25 -16.11 -30.20
N VAL A 270 4.89 -16.19 -31.49
CA VAL A 270 4.43 -17.43 -32.10
C VAL A 270 5.62 -18.35 -32.28
N GLN A 271 5.64 -19.47 -31.55
CA GLN A 271 6.65 -20.51 -31.74
C GLN A 271 6.32 -21.39 -32.96
N ARG A 272 7.34 -22.03 -33.53
CA ARG A 272 7.16 -22.95 -34.65
C ARG A 272 6.40 -24.18 -34.18
N SER A 273 5.48 -24.67 -35.01
CA SER A 273 4.82 -25.95 -34.77
C SER A 273 5.86 -27.08 -34.73
N ILE A 274 5.78 -27.92 -33.70
CA ILE A 274 6.51 -29.19 -33.69
C ILE A 274 5.63 -30.27 -34.33
N ARG A 275 6.24 -31.15 -35.13
CA ARG A 275 5.55 -32.31 -35.72
C ARG A 275 5.88 -33.53 -34.87
N VAL A 276 5.00 -33.85 -33.94
CA VAL A 276 5.09 -35.02 -33.06
C VAL A 276 3.77 -35.76 -33.08
N ALA A 277 3.81 -37.08 -32.91
CA ALA A 277 2.62 -37.92 -32.81
C ALA A 277 2.60 -38.59 -31.44
N PHE A 278 1.48 -38.49 -30.74
CA PHE A 278 1.25 -39.22 -29.50
C PHE A 278 0.90 -40.67 -29.83
N LYS A 279 1.56 -41.64 -29.16
CA LYS A 279 1.39 -43.09 -29.41
C LYS A 279 0.68 -43.84 -28.27
N GLY A 280 0.30 -43.14 -27.20
CA GLY A 280 -0.45 -43.73 -26.08
C GLY A 280 -1.96 -43.62 -26.26
N GLU A 281 -2.70 -44.19 -25.31
CA GLU A 281 -4.15 -44.02 -25.16
C GLU A 281 -4.41 -43.07 -23.98
N LEU A 282 -5.28 -42.09 -24.18
CA LEU A 282 -5.66 -41.17 -23.10
C LEU A 282 -6.75 -41.81 -22.24
N THR A 283 -6.69 -41.60 -20.93
CA THR A 283 -7.85 -41.92 -20.06
C THR A 283 -8.98 -40.92 -20.32
N LEU A 284 -10.21 -41.27 -19.91
CA LEU A 284 -11.36 -40.37 -20.05
C LEU A 284 -11.09 -38.98 -19.42
N GLU A 285 -10.43 -38.94 -18.26
CA GLU A 285 -10.09 -37.70 -17.58
C GLU A 285 -9.06 -36.87 -18.37
N GLN A 286 -8.09 -37.52 -19.01
CA GLN A 286 -7.10 -36.86 -19.85
C GLN A 286 -7.73 -36.34 -21.15
N GLU A 287 -8.68 -37.06 -21.74
CA GLU A 287 -9.45 -36.59 -22.91
C GLU A 287 -10.27 -35.35 -22.57
N LEU A 288 -10.96 -35.35 -21.43
CA LEU A 288 -11.71 -34.20 -20.94
C LEU A 288 -10.79 -32.99 -20.70
N ALA A 289 -9.67 -33.20 -20.00
CA ALA A 289 -8.69 -32.14 -19.75
C ALA A 289 -8.09 -31.58 -21.04
N LEU A 290 -7.76 -32.44 -22.02
CA LEU A 290 -7.24 -32.03 -23.31
C LEU A 290 -8.26 -31.21 -24.11
N SER A 291 -9.54 -31.61 -24.07
CA SER A 291 -10.63 -30.86 -24.69
C SER A 291 -10.75 -29.46 -24.10
N ASP A 292 -10.76 -29.35 -22.76
CA ASP A 292 -10.83 -28.08 -22.06
C ASP A 292 -9.61 -27.18 -22.37
N MET A 293 -8.40 -27.76 -22.34
CA MET A 293 -7.16 -27.05 -22.65
C MET A 293 -7.10 -26.57 -24.09
N ASN A 294 -7.64 -27.32 -25.06
CA ASN A 294 -7.70 -26.88 -26.45
C ASN A 294 -8.74 -25.77 -26.67
N SER A 295 -9.75 -25.65 -25.80
CA SER A 295 -10.78 -24.62 -25.90
C SER A 295 -10.35 -23.26 -25.34
N LYS A 296 -9.25 -23.21 -24.58
CA LYS A 296 -8.76 -22.00 -23.90
C LYS A 296 -7.27 -21.78 -24.17
N GLU A 297 -6.90 -20.53 -24.50
CA GLU A 297 -5.48 -20.21 -24.70
C GLU A 297 -4.67 -20.05 -23.41
N ASN A 298 -5.34 -19.91 -22.25
CA ASN A 298 -4.69 -19.70 -20.96
C ASN A 298 -5.51 -20.37 -19.86
N GLY A 299 -4.85 -21.11 -18.98
CA GLY A 299 -5.49 -21.87 -17.91
C GLY A 299 -4.48 -22.59 -17.02
N LEU A 300 -4.97 -23.15 -15.91
CA LEU A 300 -4.21 -24.01 -15.02
C LEU A 300 -4.75 -25.43 -15.16
N LEU A 301 -3.93 -26.36 -15.63
CA LEU A 301 -4.23 -27.78 -15.51
C LEU A 301 -3.90 -28.22 -14.09
N HIS A 302 -4.92 -28.58 -13.32
CA HIS A 302 -4.75 -29.16 -12.00
C HIS A 302 -4.89 -30.68 -12.08
N ALA A 303 -3.77 -31.39 -12.22
CA ALA A 303 -3.73 -32.85 -12.27
C ALA A 303 -3.15 -33.41 -10.96
N GLY A 304 -3.81 -34.40 -10.35
CA GLY A 304 -3.25 -35.15 -9.23
C GLY A 304 -2.24 -36.21 -9.69
N GLN A 305 -1.40 -36.73 -8.78
CA GLN A 305 -0.35 -37.71 -9.11
C GLN A 305 -0.81 -38.98 -9.85
N VAL A 306 -2.10 -39.33 -9.79
CA VAL A 306 -2.66 -40.50 -10.51
C VAL A 306 -2.83 -40.22 -12.01
N LEU A 307 -3.01 -38.96 -12.41
CA LEU A 307 -3.14 -38.53 -13.81
C LEU A 307 -1.79 -38.44 -14.55
N GLU A 308 -0.67 -38.33 -13.82
CA GLU A 308 0.68 -38.20 -14.40
C GLU A 308 1.37 -39.56 -14.67
N ARG A 309 0.86 -40.67 -14.14
CA ARG A 309 1.53 -41.99 -14.14
C ARG A 309 1.14 -42.93 -15.29
N ALA A 310 0.41 -42.45 -16.28
CA ALA A 310 0.00 -43.25 -17.45
C ALA A 310 0.92 -42.99 -18.68
N PHE A 311 2.24 -42.95 -18.47
CA PHE A 311 3.25 -42.91 -19.53
C PHE A 311 4.28 -44.02 -19.32
#